data_AF-A0A931MTT7-F1
#
_entry.id   AF-A0A931MTT7-F1
#
_cell.length_a   1.000
_cell.length_b   1.000
_cell.length_c   1.000
_cell.angle_alpha   90.00
_cell.angle_beta   90.00
_cell.angle_gamma   90.00
#
_symmetry.space_group_name_H-M   'P 1'
#
loop_
_entity.id
_entity.type
_entity.pdbx_description
1 polymer ?
#
loop_
_entity_poly.entity_id
_entity_poly.type
_entity_poly.pdbx_seq_one_letter_code
_entity_poly.pdbx_strand_id
1 'polypeptide(L)'
;MKRKWFYVIVGFQILFLVGMSISYYAMDVFGESITLKTAPVDPRDPFYGDYVTLGFEVERFPKEKWSGSENVKWRERIFLLLEEGEKGIHQLVKASESSLQSGENQIVLPAKFEWYDEHTETYVVNLSVDRYYIEENTGEEYEGEGDRLVEIIVAPWGQLKIKSLKAID
;
A
#
# COMPACT_ATOMS: atom_id res chain seq x y z
N MET A 1 36.94 -29.16 -0.60
CA MET A 1 35.46 -29.06 -0.69
C MET A 1 34.90 -27.78 -0.07
N LYS A 2 35.31 -27.40 1.15
CA LYS A 2 34.81 -26.19 1.86
C LYS A 2 34.97 -24.85 1.08
N ARG A 3 36.08 -24.64 0.37
CA ARG A 3 36.31 -23.41 -0.43
C ARG A 3 35.35 -23.25 -1.62
N LYS A 4 34.95 -24.34 -2.29
CA LYS A 4 33.98 -24.27 -3.39
C LYS A 4 32.58 -23.93 -2.87
N TRP A 5 32.21 -24.49 -1.71
CA TRP A 5 30.95 -24.18 -1.02
C TRP A 5 30.87 -22.71 -0.59
N PHE A 6 31.97 -22.14 -0.11
CA PHE A 6 32.05 -20.71 0.20
C PHE A 6 31.68 -19.83 -1.01
N TYR A 7 32.28 -20.09 -2.18
CA TYR A 7 31.95 -19.32 -3.39
C TYR A 7 30.51 -19.53 -3.88
N VAL A 8 29.96 -20.74 -3.72
CA VAL A 8 28.55 -21.01 -4.05
C VAL A 8 27.61 -20.20 -3.15
N ILE A 9 27.88 -20.15 -1.84
CA ILE A 9 27.07 -19.37 -0.89
C ILE A 9 27.15 -17.88 -1.21
N VAL A 10 28.35 -17.34 -1.44
CA VAL A 10 28.54 -15.92 -1.79
C VAL A 10 27.86 -15.61 -3.12
N GLY A 11 28.01 -16.48 -4.13
CA GLY A 11 27.33 -16.32 -5.42
C GLY A 11 25.80 -16.33 -5.28
N PHE A 12 25.26 -17.21 -4.43
CA PHE A 12 23.83 -17.25 -4.12
C PHE A 12 23.35 -15.98 -3.41
N GLN A 13 24.12 -15.43 -2.47
CA GLN A 13 23.79 -14.15 -1.82
C GLN A 13 23.75 -12.99 -2.80
N ILE A 14 24.74 -12.89 -3.70
CA ILE A 14 24.76 -11.85 -4.74
C ILE A 14 23.56 -12.03 -5.68
N LEU A 15 23.28 -13.25 -6.11
CA LEU A 15 22.14 -13.57 -6.97
C LEU A 15 20.82 -13.19 -6.29
N PHE A 16 20.69 -13.43 -4.98
CA PHE A 16 19.52 -13.06 -4.20
C PHE A 16 19.31 -11.53 -4.17
N LEU A 17 20.36 -10.76 -3.92
CA LEU A 17 20.29 -9.29 -3.94
C LEU A 17 19.92 -8.75 -5.32
N VAL A 18 20.55 -9.28 -6.38
CA VAL A 18 20.23 -8.90 -7.76
C VAL A 18 18.79 -9.27 -8.11
N GLY A 19 18.32 -10.43 -7.67
CA GLY A 19 16.93 -10.86 -7.83
C GLY A 19 15.93 -9.89 -7.17
N MET A 20 16.23 -9.41 -5.96
CA MET A 20 15.39 -8.40 -5.29
C MET A 20 15.37 -7.08 -6.06
N SER A 21 16.52 -6.60 -6.54
CA SER A 21 16.57 -5.38 -7.36
C SER A 21 15.78 -5.53 -8.65
N ILE A 22 15.92 -6.65 -9.37
CA ILE A 22 15.15 -6.92 -10.59
C ILE A 22 13.66 -6.95 -10.29
N SER A 23 13.25 -7.60 -9.19
CA SER A 23 11.84 -7.64 -8.76
C SER A 23 11.29 -6.23 -8.53
N TYR A 24 12.07 -5.33 -7.93
CA TYR A 24 11.65 -3.95 -7.70
C TYR A 24 11.42 -3.17 -8.99
N TYR A 25 12.35 -3.26 -9.96
CA TYR A 25 12.18 -2.60 -11.27
C TYR A 25 11.10 -3.26 -12.14
N ALA A 26 10.88 -4.56 -11.97
CA ALA A 26 9.82 -5.27 -12.66
C ALA A 26 8.42 -4.75 -12.27
N MET A 27 8.26 -4.12 -11.09
CA MET A 27 7.01 -3.46 -10.71
C MET A 27 6.61 -2.37 -11.70
N ASP A 28 7.57 -1.62 -12.24
CA ASP A 28 7.27 -0.53 -13.18
C ASP A 28 6.80 -1.04 -14.55
N VAL A 29 7.04 -2.32 -14.86
CA VAL A 29 6.68 -2.95 -16.14
C VAL A 29 5.42 -3.82 -16.02
N PHE A 30 5.31 -4.60 -14.94
CA PHE A 30 4.23 -5.57 -14.73
C PHE A 30 3.19 -5.12 -13.71
N GLY A 31 3.46 -4.05 -12.96
CA GLY A 31 2.53 -3.54 -11.97
C GLY A 31 1.41 -2.72 -12.59
N GLU A 32 0.25 -2.81 -11.98
CA GLU A 32 -0.92 -2.01 -12.34
C GLU A 32 -0.92 -0.71 -11.52
N SER A 33 -1.20 0.41 -12.18
CA SER A 33 -1.19 1.73 -11.54
C SER A 33 -2.60 2.08 -11.06
N ILE A 34 -2.74 2.36 -9.78
CA ILE A 34 -4.00 2.75 -9.15
C ILE A 34 -3.87 4.10 -8.47
N THR A 35 -4.99 4.82 -8.36
CA THR A 35 -5.01 6.12 -7.68
C THR A 35 -5.87 6.00 -6.43
N LEU A 36 -5.28 6.27 -5.25
CA LEU A 36 -5.97 6.29 -3.97
C LEU A 36 -6.05 7.70 -3.42
N LYS A 37 -7.16 7.98 -2.72
CA LYS A 37 -7.34 9.23 -1.98
C LYS A 37 -6.75 9.10 -0.57
N THR A 38 -5.96 10.09 -0.16
CA THR A 38 -5.42 10.15 1.19
C THR A 38 -6.48 10.59 2.17
N ALA A 39 -6.49 9.98 3.36
CA ALA A 39 -7.14 10.55 4.52
C ALA A 39 -6.31 11.75 5.03
N PRO A 40 -6.94 12.77 5.65
CA PRO A 40 -6.22 13.89 6.25
C PRO A 40 -5.31 13.40 7.37
N VAL A 41 -4.00 13.63 7.24
CA VAL A 41 -2.97 13.29 8.24
C VAL A 41 -2.07 14.49 8.47
N ASP A 42 -1.91 14.91 9.74
CA ASP A 42 -1.08 16.04 10.18
C ASP A 42 0.42 15.73 9.94
N PRO A 43 1.14 16.51 9.10
CA PRO A 43 2.54 16.26 8.80
C PRO A 43 3.44 16.80 9.92
N ARG A 44 3.88 15.95 10.86
CA ARG A 44 4.95 16.35 11.81
C ARG A 44 5.90 15.22 12.17
N ASP A 45 7.12 15.30 11.63
CA ASP A 45 8.34 15.27 12.45
C ASP A 45 9.48 16.02 11.73
N PRO A 46 9.68 17.33 12.01
CA PRO A 46 10.68 18.17 11.32
C PRO A 46 12.15 17.84 11.67
N PHE A 47 12.42 16.75 12.40
CA PHE A 47 13.76 16.43 12.89
C PHE A 47 14.30 15.05 12.49
N TYR A 48 13.57 14.24 11.71
CA TYR A 48 14.01 12.88 11.30
C TYR A 48 14.12 12.65 9.78
N GLY A 49 14.28 13.73 9.02
CA GLY A 49 14.33 13.73 7.55
C GLY A 49 12.95 13.98 6.94
N ASP A 50 12.92 14.47 5.70
CA ASP A 50 11.67 14.92 5.09
C ASP A 50 10.89 13.72 4.51
N TYR A 51 9.88 13.26 5.26
CA TYR A 51 8.90 12.28 4.79
C TYR A 51 7.49 12.67 5.23
N VAL A 52 6.50 12.25 4.44
CA VAL A 52 5.08 12.46 4.75
C VAL A 52 4.46 11.13 5.13
N THR A 53 3.71 11.12 6.23
CA THR A 53 2.88 9.98 6.61
C THR A 53 1.56 10.04 5.84
N LEU A 54 1.24 8.97 5.12
CA LEU A 54 0.04 8.84 4.32
C LEU A 54 -0.92 7.88 5.02
N GLY A 55 -2.14 8.34 5.28
CA GLY A 55 -3.29 7.48 5.53
C GLY A 55 -4.16 7.46 4.29
N PHE A 56 -4.87 6.35 4.04
CA PHE A 56 -5.77 6.24 2.88
C PHE A 56 -7.23 6.12 3.31
N GLU A 57 -8.15 6.68 2.53
CA GLU A 57 -9.57 6.53 2.85
C GLU A 57 -10.02 5.06 2.80
N VAL A 58 -9.44 4.27 1.89
CA VAL A 58 -9.74 2.83 1.74
C VAL A 58 -9.25 1.96 2.91
N GLU A 59 -8.44 2.51 3.82
CA GLU A 59 -7.99 1.83 5.03
C GLU A 59 -9.06 1.75 6.11
N ARG A 60 -10.14 2.52 5.97
CA ARG A 60 -11.29 2.50 6.88
C ARG A 60 -12.56 2.20 6.11
N PHE A 61 -13.29 1.18 6.52
CA PHE A 61 -14.52 0.82 5.83
C PHE A 61 -15.56 0.23 6.78
N PRO A 62 -16.85 0.44 6.50
CA PRO A 62 -17.90 0.01 7.38
C PRO A 62 -18.15 -1.50 7.20
N LYS A 63 -18.78 -2.12 8.21
CA LYS A 63 -19.02 -3.56 8.29
C LYS A 63 -19.73 -4.15 7.08
N GLU A 64 -20.55 -3.39 6.36
CA GLU A 64 -21.28 -3.87 5.18
C GLU A 64 -20.34 -4.25 4.02
N LYS A 65 -19.14 -3.67 3.96
CA LYS A 65 -18.13 -4.01 2.96
C LYS A 65 -17.29 -5.23 3.36
N TRP A 66 -17.42 -5.72 4.59
CA TRP A 66 -16.68 -6.86 5.11
C TRP A 66 -17.39 -8.18 4.77
N SER A 67 -16.62 -9.15 4.27
CA SER A 67 -17.10 -10.48 3.89
C SER A 67 -16.10 -11.56 4.32
N GLY A 68 -15.70 -11.50 5.60
CA GLY A 68 -14.88 -12.52 6.26
C GLY A 68 -15.52 -12.97 7.57
N SER A 69 -14.73 -13.62 8.40
CA SER A 69 -15.12 -14.00 9.76
C SER A 69 -15.19 -12.77 10.67
N GLU A 70 -15.89 -12.90 11.80
CA GLU A 70 -15.94 -11.84 12.82
C GLU A 70 -14.66 -11.76 13.66
N ASN A 71 -13.81 -12.80 13.65
CA ASN A 71 -12.64 -12.94 14.52
C ASN A 71 -11.32 -12.89 13.74
N VAL A 72 -11.09 -11.80 13.02
CA VAL A 72 -9.82 -11.55 12.33
C VAL A 72 -8.73 -11.17 13.34
N LYS A 73 -7.54 -11.73 13.20
CA LYS A 73 -6.43 -11.44 14.11
C LYS A 73 -5.67 -10.19 13.69
N TRP A 74 -5.13 -9.47 14.69
CA TRP A 74 -4.22 -8.35 14.48
C TRP A 74 -3.09 -8.72 13.49
N ARG A 75 -2.88 -7.87 12.48
CA ARG A 75 -1.93 -8.00 11.37
C ARG A 75 -2.12 -9.21 10.47
N GLU A 76 -3.29 -9.85 10.53
CA GLU A 76 -3.67 -10.87 9.57
C GLU A 76 -3.81 -10.26 8.18
N ARG A 77 -3.37 -11.02 7.17
CA ARG A 77 -3.42 -10.58 5.79
C ARG A 77 -4.85 -10.71 5.29
N ILE A 78 -5.37 -9.62 4.74
CA ILE A 78 -6.69 -9.54 4.12
C ILE A 78 -6.55 -8.97 2.71
N PHE A 79 -7.62 -9.07 1.93
CA PHE A 79 -7.69 -8.63 0.56
C PHE A 79 -8.82 -7.61 0.40
N LEU A 80 -8.46 -6.45 -0.11
CA LEU A 80 -9.38 -5.36 -0.45
C LEU A 80 -9.61 -5.40 -1.96
N LEU A 81 -10.87 -5.53 -2.38
CA LEU A 81 -11.28 -5.36 -3.77
C LEU A 81 -11.61 -3.89 -3.99
N LEU A 82 -10.82 -3.25 -4.83
CA LEU A 82 -11.04 -1.89 -5.27
C LEU A 82 -11.58 -1.88 -6.70
N GLU A 83 -12.37 -0.86 -7.01
CA GLU A 83 -12.90 -0.60 -8.34
C GLU A 83 -12.58 0.83 -8.74
N GLU A 84 -12.25 1.03 -10.02
CA GLU A 84 -12.01 2.35 -10.58
C GLU A 84 -13.33 3.16 -10.59
N GLY A 85 -13.38 4.21 -9.76
CA GLY A 85 -14.52 5.11 -9.66
C GLY A 85 -14.39 6.35 -10.57
N GLU A 86 -15.12 7.41 -10.21
CA GLU A 86 -15.07 8.67 -10.95
C GLU A 86 -13.66 9.28 -10.94
N LYS A 87 -13.26 9.86 -12.08
CA LYS A 87 -11.94 10.50 -12.27
C LYS A 87 -10.73 9.56 -12.08
N GLY A 88 -10.92 8.24 -12.19
CA GLY A 88 -9.84 7.25 -12.04
C GLY A 88 -9.44 6.96 -10.58
N ILE A 89 -10.21 7.47 -9.61
CA ILE A 89 -9.96 7.24 -8.18
C ILE A 89 -10.54 5.90 -7.78
N HIS A 90 -9.71 5.03 -7.23
CA HIS A 90 -10.10 3.68 -6.85
C HIS A 90 -10.79 3.70 -5.49
N GLN A 91 -11.96 3.06 -5.41
CA GLN A 91 -12.78 2.99 -4.20
C GLN A 91 -12.93 1.55 -3.73
N LEU A 92 -13.03 1.36 -2.42
CA LEU A 92 -13.25 0.04 -1.84
C LEU A 92 -14.67 -0.45 -2.15
N VAL A 93 -14.76 -1.61 -2.79
CA VAL A 93 -16.02 -2.34 -3.01
C VAL A 93 -16.25 -3.35 -1.89
N LYS A 94 -15.23 -4.17 -1.60
CA LYS A 94 -15.37 -5.31 -0.69
C LYS A 94 -14.04 -5.68 -0.03
N ALA A 95 -14.08 -6.22 1.19
CA ALA A 95 -12.93 -6.73 1.90
C ALA A 95 -13.17 -8.17 2.40
N SER A 96 -12.16 -9.03 2.35
CA SER A 96 -12.25 -10.42 2.83
C SER A 96 -10.88 -10.97 3.27
N GLU A 97 -10.90 -11.99 4.13
CA GLU A 97 -9.71 -12.80 4.45
C GLU A 97 -9.27 -13.69 3.28
N SER A 98 -10.24 -14.11 2.46
CA SER A 98 -9.99 -14.94 1.29
C SER A 98 -9.69 -14.10 0.06
N SER A 99 -8.86 -14.61 -0.84
CA SER A 99 -8.58 -13.93 -2.11
C SER A 99 -9.88 -13.73 -2.88
N LEU A 100 -10.16 -12.49 -3.23
CA LEU A 100 -11.29 -12.12 -4.07
C LEU A 100 -10.92 -12.30 -5.55
N GLN A 101 -11.91 -12.63 -6.39
CA GLN A 101 -11.72 -12.56 -7.84
C GLN A 101 -11.93 -11.11 -8.29
N SER A 102 -10.96 -10.55 -9.00
CA SER A 102 -11.10 -9.25 -9.67
C SER A 102 -11.90 -9.40 -10.96
N GLY A 103 -12.90 -8.54 -11.16
CA GLY A 103 -13.58 -8.34 -12.43
C GLY A 103 -12.84 -7.36 -13.36
N GLU A 104 -13.50 -6.96 -14.45
CA GLU A 104 -13.04 -5.85 -15.29
C GLU A 104 -13.03 -4.55 -14.46
N ASN A 105 -11.98 -3.73 -14.57
CA ASN A 105 -11.80 -2.49 -13.79
C ASN A 105 -11.71 -2.67 -12.26
N GLN A 106 -11.41 -3.88 -11.79
CA GLN A 106 -11.22 -4.17 -10.38
C GLN A 106 -9.83 -4.71 -10.10
N ILE A 107 -9.31 -4.37 -8.93
CA ILE A 107 -7.99 -4.79 -8.48
C ILE A 107 -8.04 -5.22 -7.02
N VAL A 108 -7.26 -6.25 -6.69
CA VAL A 108 -7.15 -6.75 -5.33
C VAL A 108 -5.88 -6.22 -4.68
N LEU A 109 -6.04 -5.48 -3.59
CA LEU A 109 -4.95 -5.00 -2.76
C LEU A 109 -4.79 -5.85 -1.50
N PRO A 110 -3.58 -6.31 -1.18
CA PRO A 110 -3.31 -6.90 0.12
C PRO A 110 -3.21 -5.79 1.19
N ALA A 111 -3.88 -6.00 2.32
CA ALA A 111 -3.78 -5.15 3.50
C ALA A 111 -3.57 -6.01 4.75
N LYS A 112 -3.19 -5.36 5.85
CA LYS A 112 -3.12 -6.00 7.18
C LYS A 112 -4.27 -5.48 8.02
N PHE A 113 -5.05 -6.39 8.60
CA PHE A 113 -6.06 -6.00 9.57
C PHE A 113 -5.39 -5.39 10.81
N GLU A 114 -5.93 -4.27 11.31
CA GLU A 114 -5.50 -3.71 12.59
C GLU A 114 -6.54 -4.04 13.65
N TRP A 115 -7.71 -3.42 13.58
CA TRP A 115 -8.76 -3.54 14.58
C TRP A 115 -10.14 -3.23 13.99
N TYR A 116 -11.18 -3.57 14.74
CA TYR A 116 -12.58 -3.29 14.41
C TYR A 116 -13.21 -2.42 15.48
N ASP A 117 -13.84 -1.33 15.07
CA ASP A 117 -14.60 -0.43 15.94
C ASP A 117 -16.01 -0.98 16.13
N GLU A 118 -16.33 -1.44 17.34
CA GLU A 118 -17.69 -1.88 17.65
C GLU A 118 -18.68 -0.71 17.75
N HIS A 119 -18.22 0.51 18.06
CA HIS A 119 -19.10 1.66 18.22
C HIS A 119 -19.47 2.30 16.89
N THR A 120 -18.51 2.40 15.98
CA THR A 120 -18.70 3.00 14.64
C THR A 120 -18.87 1.95 13.53
N GLU A 121 -18.89 0.67 13.89
CA GLU A 121 -18.99 -0.50 12.99
C GLU A 121 -17.99 -0.45 11.82
N THR A 122 -16.78 0.03 12.10
CA THR A 122 -15.74 0.31 11.09
C THR A 122 -14.52 -0.59 11.27
N TYR A 123 -14.10 -1.24 10.19
CA TYR A 123 -12.84 -1.96 10.11
C TYR A 123 -11.71 -1.00 9.78
N VAL A 124 -10.58 -1.15 10.46
CA VAL A 124 -9.34 -0.41 10.17
C VAL A 124 -8.24 -1.37 9.77
N VAL A 125 -7.60 -1.03 8.65
CA VAL A 125 -6.58 -1.85 8.00
C VAL A 125 -5.41 -0.98 7.58
N ASN A 126 -4.28 -1.62 7.28
CA ASN A 126 -3.05 -0.93 6.90
C ASN A 126 -2.53 -1.46 5.57
N LEU A 127 -2.32 -0.56 4.60
CA LEU A 127 -1.77 -0.91 3.28
C LEU A 127 -0.23 -1.07 3.30
N SER A 128 0.43 -0.82 4.43
CA SER A 128 1.89 -0.90 4.60
C SER A 128 2.69 -0.05 3.58
N VAL A 129 2.06 1.02 3.08
CA VAL A 129 2.64 2.08 2.23
C VAL A 129 2.33 3.45 2.83
N ASP A 130 2.68 3.59 4.10
CA ASP A 130 2.36 4.72 4.96
C ASP A 130 3.36 5.88 4.87
N ARG A 131 4.51 5.71 4.21
CA ARG A 131 5.56 6.74 4.16
C ARG A 131 5.99 7.05 2.74
N TYR A 132 5.98 8.35 2.43
CA TYR A 132 6.54 8.88 1.19
C TYR A 132 7.71 9.81 1.51
N TYR A 133 8.89 9.44 1.03
CA TYR A 133 10.11 10.22 1.23
C TYR A 133 10.17 11.34 0.19
N ILE A 134 10.38 12.57 0.64
CA ILE A 134 10.48 13.75 -0.19
C ILE A 134 11.92 14.28 -0.21
N GLU A 135 12.22 15.16 -1.15
CA GLU A 135 13.54 15.80 -1.22
C GLU A 135 13.72 16.78 -0.05
N GLU A 136 14.95 16.90 0.44
CA GLU A 136 15.24 17.79 1.57
C GLU A 136 14.87 19.24 1.25
N ASN A 137 14.24 19.93 2.22
CA ASN A 137 13.74 21.31 2.14
C ASN A 137 12.53 21.52 1.20
N THR A 138 11.86 20.46 0.74
CA THR A 138 10.60 20.58 -0.03
C THR A 138 9.35 20.42 0.84
N GLY A 139 9.52 20.27 2.16
CA GLY A 139 8.43 20.02 3.12
C GLY A 139 7.27 21.01 3.04
N GLU A 140 7.56 22.31 2.88
CA GLU A 140 6.55 23.39 2.82
C GLU A 140 5.56 23.22 1.65
N GLU A 141 5.98 22.66 0.51
CA GLU A 141 5.06 22.38 -0.63
C GLU A 141 4.03 21.30 -0.28
N TYR A 142 4.35 20.49 0.73
CA TYR A 142 3.55 19.40 1.24
C TYR A 142 2.93 19.71 2.62
N GLU A 143 2.90 20.97 3.08
CA GLU A 143 2.38 21.40 4.39
C GLU A 143 0.89 21.82 4.42
N GLY A 144 0.05 21.32 3.50
CA GLY A 144 -1.39 21.66 3.46
C GLY A 144 -2.34 20.57 3.98
N GLU A 145 -3.43 20.98 4.66
CA GLU A 145 -4.62 20.18 5.04
C GLU A 145 -5.50 19.77 3.82
N GLY A 146 -4.93 19.70 2.62
CA GLY A 146 -5.65 19.35 1.40
C GLY A 146 -5.69 17.85 1.17
N ASP A 147 -6.83 17.36 0.67
CA ASP A 147 -6.95 16.00 0.14
C ASP A 147 -5.90 15.78 -0.96
N ARG A 148 -5.26 14.61 -0.97
CA ARG A 148 -4.24 14.24 -1.97
C ARG A 148 -4.61 12.96 -2.67
N LEU A 149 -4.14 12.84 -3.90
CA LEU A 149 -4.19 11.63 -4.68
C LEU A 149 -2.80 11.02 -4.73
N VAL A 150 -2.71 9.75 -4.36
CA VAL A 150 -1.47 8.97 -4.41
C VAL A 150 -1.63 7.94 -5.51
N GLU A 151 -0.69 7.95 -6.45
CA GLU A 151 -0.57 6.90 -7.45
C GLU A 151 0.30 5.77 -6.87
N ILE A 152 -0.26 4.57 -6.81
CA ILE A 152 0.40 3.37 -6.27
C ILE A 152 0.49 2.33 -7.38
N ILE A 153 1.65 1.71 -7.51
CA ILE A 153 1.87 0.54 -8.36
C ILE A 153 1.64 -0.71 -7.53
N VAL A 154 0.78 -1.59 -8.04
CA VAL A 154 0.44 -2.89 -7.45
C VAL A 154 1.09 -3.98 -8.29
N ALA A 155 2.06 -4.68 -7.71
CA ALA A 155 2.70 -5.79 -8.40
C ALA A 155 1.80 -7.05 -8.37
N PRO A 156 1.91 -7.94 -9.38
CA PRO A 156 1.18 -9.22 -9.40
C PRO A 156 1.45 -10.13 -8.19
N TRP A 157 2.60 -9.96 -7.52
CA TRP A 157 2.95 -10.68 -6.29
C TRP A 157 2.48 -10.00 -5.00
N GLY A 158 1.73 -8.89 -5.10
CA GLY A 158 1.12 -8.18 -3.98
C GLY A 158 2.02 -7.16 -3.29
N GLN A 159 3.16 -6.80 -3.89
CA GLN A 159 3.98 -5.68 -3.39
C GLN A 159 3.38 -4.36 -3.87
N LEU A 160 3.42 -3.35 -3.01
CA LEU A 160 2.95 -2.01 -3.29
C LEU A 160 4.13 -1.04 -3.34
N LYS A 161 4.09 -0.09 -4.27
CA LYS A 161 5.09 0.96 -4.44
C LYS A 161 4.39 2.28 -4.73
N ILE A 162 4.68 3.31 -3.93
CA ILE A 162 4.19 4.66 -4.23
C ILE A 162 4.97 5.21 -5.42
N LYS A 163 4.26 5.71 -6.43
CA LYS A 163 4.84 6.26 -7.66
C LYS A 163 4.83 7.78 -7.65
N SER A 164 3.72 8.39 -7.25
CA SER A 164 3.62 9.86 -7.18
C SER A 164 2.56 10.31 -6.16
N LEU A 165 2.74 11.52 -5.65
CA LEU A 165 1.79 12.24 -4.79
C LEU A 165 1.34 13.50 -5.54
N LYS A 166 0.03 13.73 -5.66
CA LYS A 166 -0.56 14.90 -6.30
C LYS A 166 -1.56 15.57 -5.35
N ALA A 167 -1.53 16.89 -5.26
CA ALA A 167 -2.58 17.65 -4.56
C ALA A 167 -3.88 17.63 -5.40
N ILE A 168 -5.02 17.64 -4.73
CA ILE A 168 -6.31 17.90 -5.37
C ILE A 168 -6.53 19.42 -5.37
N ASP A 169 -6.56 20.02 -6.56
CA ASP A 169 -6.94 21.42 -6.78
C ASP A 169 -8.45 21.64 -6.65
#